data_AF-A0A7V9LZ19-F1
#
_entry.id   AF-A0A7V9LZ19-F1
#
_cell.length_a   1.000
_cell.length_b   1.000
_cell.length_c   1.000
_cell.angle_alpha   90.00
_cell.angle_beta   90.00
_cell.angle_gamma   90.00
#
_symmetry.space_group_name_H-M   'P 1'
#
loop_
_entity.id
_entity.type
_entity.pdbx_description
1 polymer ?
#
loop_
_entity_poly.entity_id
_entity_poly.type
_entity_poly.pdbx_seq_one_letter_code
_entity_poly.pdbx_strand_id
1 'polypeptide(L)'
;MTLLPPRVIGPLSECSTRVRVQGQLTGATVTIYADGVQVGTGVASWSDDVFSLAAPIGAGQQVSATQTVGLETSIASPETVQVQAKPPVVGPVGLRSHLNQCGECVWLEGLVPGAKVELRDGGTTIATGESYDGNARFHLSTPLAAGMDIKAQQDACGTAGVLIEGPPVDILVEKLQSLPTPVVNAPLHECERRVTISNIVHGATVTLLRSAGPNQAACFDLDSLWMGVNPPLVLGETISARQELLGRCKLTSADATPVM
;
A
#
# COMPACT_ATOMS: atom_id res chain seq x y z
N MET A 1 10.52 19.30 -22.79
CA MET A 1 9.81 19.89 -21.61
C MET A 1 10.52 19.32 -20.41
N THR A 2 10.84 20.09 -19.38
CA THR A 2 11.55 19.55 -18.22
C THR A 2 10.67 18.54 -17.47
N LEU A 3 11.18 17.32 -17.28
CA LEU A 3 10.51 16.30 -16.47
C LEU A 3 10.32 16.82 -15.03
N LEU A 4 9.11 16.60 -14.49
CA LEU A 4 8.83 16.93 -13.10
C LEU A 4 9.64 16.02 -12.16
N PRO A 5 10.15 16.52 -11.03
CA PRO A 5 10.87 15.69 -10.08
C PRO A 5 9.93 14.72 -9.37
N PRO A 6 10.37 13.46 -9.10
CA PRO A 6 9.64 12.57 -8.21
C PRO A 6 9.82 13.01 -6.74
N ARG A 7 8.98 12.48 -5.85
CA ARG A 7 9.06 12.68 -4.39
C ARG A 7 9.45 11.38 -3.70
N VAL A 8 10.45 11.45 -2.84
CA VAL A 8 10.77 10.37 -1.89
C VAL A 8 9.75 10.43 -0.75
N ILE A 9 9.14 9.29 -0.43
CA ILE A 9 8.16 9.19 0.65
C ILE A 9 8.85 8.66 1.89
N GLY A 10 8.82 9.47 2.96
CA GLY A 10 9.30 9.10 4.28
C GLY A 10 8.15 8.73 5.23
N PRO A 11 8.48 8.41 6.49
CA PRO A 11 9.83 8.41 7.07
C PRO A 11 10.75 7.32 6.52
N LEU A 12 12.06 7.57 6.57
CA LEU A 12 13.12 6.58 6.31
C LEU A 12 13.98 6.40 7.57
N SER A 13 14.57 5.23 7.72
CA SER A 13 15.56 4.94 8.78
C SER A 13 16.77 4.19 8.23
N GLU A 14 17.85 4.11 9.01
CA GLU A 14 19.04 3.32 8.64
C GLU A 14 18.75 1.82 8.46
N CYS A 15 17.58 1.32 8.89
CA CYS A 15 17.12 -0.03 8.60
C CYS A 15 16.53 -0.20 7.19
N SER A 16 16.28 0.89 6.47
CA SER A 16 15.59 0.86 5.18
C SER A 16 16.46 0.17 4.13
N THR A 17 15.91 -0.86 3.49
CA THR A 17 16.54 -1.52 2.34
C THR A 17 15.87 -1.14 1.02
N ARG A 18 14.74 -0.43 1.10
CA ARG A 18 13.96 0.07 -0.03
C ARG A 18 13.40 1.45 0.28
N VAL A 19 13.06 2.19 -0.77
CA VAL A 19 12.48 3.53 -0.67
C VAL A 19 11.26 3.62 -1.56
N ARG A 20 10.15 4.10 -1.02
CA ARG A 20 8.95 4.42 -1.79
C ARG A 20 9.11 5.79 -2.45
N VAL A 21 8.82 5.85 -3.75
CA VAL A 21 8.91 7.07 -4.55
C VAL A 21 7.59 7.27 -5.29
N GLN A 22 7.13 8.53 -5.33
CA GLN A 22 5.89 8.95 -5.98
C GLN A 22 6.12 10.03 -7.05
N GLY A 23 5.24 10.07 -8.04
CA GLY A 23 5.25 11.09 -9.10
C GLY A 23 6.20 10.80 -10.26
N GLN A 24 6.87 9.64 -10.26
CA GLN A 24 7.60 9.13 -11.41
C GLN A 24 6.65 8.71 -12.54
N LEU A 25 7.13 8.77 -13.78
CA LEU A 25 6.42 8.24 -14.93
C LEU A 25 6.67 6.73 -15.05
N THR A 26 5.63 5.97 -15.41
CA THR A 26 5.78 4.55 -15.74
C THR A 26 6.81 4.37 -16.86
N GLY A 27 7.76 3.46 -16.67
CA GLY A 27 8.88 3.20 -17.57
C GLY A 27 10.08 4.14 -17.39
N ALA A 28 10.00 5.17 -16.55
CA ALA A 28 11.15 6.01 -16.25
C ALA A 28 12.17 5.28 -15.38
N THR A 29 13.47 5.55 -15.60
CA THR A 29 14.51 5.13 -14.66
C THR A 29 14.55 6.10 -13.50
N VAL A 30 14.24 5.61 -12.30
CA VAL A 30 14.37 6.35 -11.05
C VAL A 30 15.75 6.08 -10.45
N THR A 31 16.42 7.14 -10.01
CA THR A 31 17.70 7.05 -9.30
C THR A 31 17.57 7.71 -7.94
N ILE A 32 17.99 7.01 -6.89
CA ILE A 32 17.90 7.46 -5.49
C ILE A 32 19.28 7.85 -5.01
N TYR A 33 19.36 8.99 -4.33
CA TYR A 33 20.59 9.56 -3.79
C TYR A 33 20.47 9.76 -2.28
N ALA A 34 21.55 9.53 -1.55
CA ALA A 34 21.74 9.96 -0.16
C ALA A 34 22.92 10.94 -0.12
N ASP A 35 22.67 12.18 0.30
CA ASP A 35 23.66 13.29 0.27
C ASP A 35 24.35 13.47 -1.09
N GLY A 36 23.60 13.25 -2.18
CA GLY A 36 24.08 13.35 -3.56
C GLY A 36 24.81 12.10 -4.09
N VAL A 37 25.04 11.08 -3.26
CA VAL A 37 25.63 9.79 -3.68
C VAL A 37 24.51 8.84 -4.10
N GLN A 38 24.62 8.22 -5.27
CA GLN A 38 23.64 7.24 -5.73
C GLN A 38 23.65 6.00 -4.81
N VAL A 39 22.49 5.67 -4.25
CA VAL A 39 22.28 4.53 -3.35
C VAL A 39 21.25 3.53 -3.87
N GLY A 40 20.52 3.84 -4.95
CA GLY A 40 19.54 2.93 -5.56
C GLY A 40 19.15 3.36 -6.97
N THR A 41 18.64 2.42 -7.76
CA THR A 41 18.06 2.71 -9.08
C THR A 41 17.10 1.61 -9.51
N GLY A 42 16.12 1.94 -10.35
CA GLY A 42 15.21 0.97 -10.96
C GLY A 42 14.30 1.60 -12.00
N VAL A 43 13.62 0.76 -12.79
CA VAL A 43 12.60 1.22 -13.74
C VAL A 43 11.25 1.22 -13.05
N ALA A 44 10.57 2.35 -13.09
CA ALA A 44 9.26 2.52 -12.48
C ALA A 44 8.21 1.66 -13.18
N SER A 45 7.54 0.80 -12.43
CA SER A 45 6.37 0.06 -12.92
C SER A 45 5.10 0.93 -12.84
N TRP A 46 5.07 1.88 -11.91
CA TRP A 46 3.95 2.78 -11.68
C TRP A 46 4.40 4.15 -11.13
N SER A 47 3.45 5.08 -10.97
CA SER A 47 3.68 6.43 -10.44
C SER A 47 3.79 6.50 -8.91
N ASP A 48 3.64 5.36 -8.24
CA ASP A 48 3.87 5.14 -6.82
C ASP A 48 4.46 3.74 -6.69
N ASP A 49 5.74 3.65 -6.38
CA ASP A 49 6.51 2.41 -6.52
C ASP A 49 7.64 2.36 -5.47
N VAL A 50 8.16 1.17 -5.22
CA VAL A 50 9.18 0.91 -4.21
C VAL A 50 10.44 0.40 -4.88
N PHE A 51 11.56 1.05 -4.59
CA PHE A 51 12.86 0.79 -5.23
C PHE A 51 13.86 0.27 -4.21
N SER A 52 14.58 -0.79 -4.56
CA SER A 52 15.65 -1.35 -3.73
C SER A 52 16.86 -0.43 -3.66
N LEU A 53 17.46 -0.36 -2.48
CA LEU A 53 18.75 0.29 -2.27
C LEU A 53 19.88 -0.71 -2.55
N ALA A 54 20.88 -0.28 -3.31
CA ALA A 54 22.11 -1.02 -3.58
C ALA A 54 23.18 -0.76 -2.50
N ALA A 55 23.06 0.32 -1.74
CA ALA A 55 23.93 0.66 -0.62
C ALA A 55 23.09 1.09 0.59
N PRO A 56 23.54 0.79 1.82
CA PRO A 56 22.84 1.23 3.02
C PRO A 56 22.85 2.76 3.13
N ILE A 57 21.82 3.29 3.78
CA ILE A 57 21.71 4.71 4.15
C ILE A 57 21.91 4.86 5.65
N GLY A 58 22.61 5.90 6.07
CA GLY A 58 22.94 6.19 7.47
C GLY A 58 22.06 7.29 8.06
N ALA A 59 21.93 7.28 9.39
CA ALA A 59 21.22 8.33 10.12
C ALA A 59 21.72 9.74 9.78
N GLY A 60 20.80 10.67 9.58
CA GLY A 60 21.07 12.07 9.27
C GLY A 60 21.26 12.39 7.78
N GLN A 61 21.46 11.39 6.91
CA GLN A 61 21.59 11.60 5.48
C GLN A 61 20.29 12.12 4.86
N GLN A 62 20.39 12.93 3.82
CA GLN A 62 19.27 13.48 3.06
C GLN A 62 19.02 12.66 1.80
N VAL A 63 17.88 11.97 1.74
CA VAL A 63 17.48 11.14 0.60
C VAL A 63 16.64 11.94 -0.39
N SER A 64 16.99 11.82 -1.67
CA SER A 64 16.26 12.42 -2.79
C SER A 64 16.24 11.47 -3.99
N ALA A 65 15.41 11.76 -4.99
CA ALA A 65 15.36 10.97 -6.22
C ALA A 65 15.27 11.87 -7.47
N THR A 66 15.72 11.33 -8.61
CA THR A 66 15.47 11.86 -9.94
C THR A 66 14.77 10.80 -10.80
N GLN A 67 14.15 11.23 -11.89
CA GLN A 67 13.66 10.33 -12.93
C GLN A 67 14.23 10.67 -14.30
N THR A 68 14.45 9.66 -15.13
CA THR A 68 14.98 9.80 -16.50
C THR A 68 14.07 9.09 -17.49
N VAL A 69 13.71 9.77 -18.58
CA VAL A 69 12.97 9.22 -19.72
C VAL A 69 13.76 9.53 -20.99
N GLY A 70 14.25 8.50 -21.67
CA GLY A 70 15.14 8.68 -22.81
C GLY A 70 16.43 9.40 -22.39
N LEU A 71 16.64 10.62 -22.91
CA LEU A 71 17.80 11.46 -22.62
C LEU A 71 17.48 12.63 -21.67
N GLU A 72 16.21 12.78 -21.24
CA GLU A 72 15.81 13.84 -20.32
C GLU A 72 15.81 13.31 -18.89
N THR A 73 16.46 14.04 -17.98
CA THR A 73 16.46 13.76 -16.54
C THR A 73 15.82 14.94 -15.80
N SER A 74 14.96 14.65 -14.83
CA SER A 74 14.37 15.67 -13.97
C SER A 74 15.41 16.32 -13.06
N ILE A 75 15.07 17.45 -12.45
CA ILE A 75 15.75 17.89 -11.23
C ILE A 75 15.51 16.87 -10.09
N ALA A 76 16.28 16.98 -9.00
CA ALA A 76 16.07 16.16 -7.81
C ALA A 76 14.74 16.51 -7.11
N SER A 77 14.28 15.61 -6.25
CA SER A 77 13.13 15.83 -5.38
C SER A 77 13.18 17.21 -4.71
N PRO A 78 12.08 17.97 -4.70
CA PRO A 78 12.06 19.31 -4.12
C PRO A 78 12.24 19.30 -2.60
N GLU A 79 11.82 18.21 -1.96
CA GLU A 79 12.01 17.95 -0.54
C GLU A 79 12.84 16.68 -0.39
N THR A 80 13.83 16.73 0.49
CA THR A 80 14.64 15.57 0.86
C THR A 80 14.11 14.94 2.15
N VAL A 81 14.17 13.62 2.25
CA VAL A 81 13.80 12.89 3.47
C VAL A 81 15.05 12.62 4.29
N GLN A 82 15.07 13.14 5.52
CA GLN A 82 16.16 12.83 6.46
C GLN A 82 16.02 11.41 7.00
N VAL A 83 17.10 10.64 6.94
CA VAL A 83 17.16 9.28 7.50
C VAL A 83 17.22 9.34 9.02
N GLN A 84 16.31 8.63 9.67
CA GLN A 84 16.28 8.51 11.12
C GLN A 84 17.26 7.45 11.61
N ALA A 85 17.85 7.68 12.79
CA ALA A 85 18.58 6.64 13.50
C ALA A 85 17.64 5.51 13.92
N LYS A 86 18.16 4.28 14.01
CA LYS A 86 17.41 3.16 14.57
C LYS A 86 16.98 3.51 15.99
N PRO A 87 15.70 3.28 16.36
CA PRO A 87 15.26 3.55 17.71
C PRO A 87 15.95 2.60 18.70
N PRO A 88 16.32 3.08 19.91
CA PRO A 88 16.98 2.25 20.92
C PRO A 88 16.07 1.13 21.43
N VAL A 89 14.75 1.31 21.33
CA VAL A 89 13.72 0.32 21.64
C VAL A 89 12.76 0.27 20.46
N VAL A 90 12.51 -0.93 19.94
CA VAL A 90 11.56 -1.13 18.85
C VAL A 90 10.16 -1.26 19.45
N GLY A 91 9.32 -0.26 19.18
CA GLY A 91 7.97 -0.14 19.74
C GLY A 91 6.97 -1.17 19.21
N PRO A 92 5.75 -1.17 19.77
CA PRO A 92 4.67 -2.03 19.31
C PRO A 92 4.24 -1.67 17.88
N VAL A 93 3.65 -2.64 17.19
CA VAL A 93 3.00 -2.45 15.89
C VAL A 93 1.54 -2.03 16.09
N GLY A 94 1.03 -1.10 15.29
CA GLY A 94 -0.40 -0.77 15.26
C GLY A 94 -1.12 -1.54 14.15
N LEU A 95 -2.32 -2.08 14.45
CA LEU A 95 -3.23 -2.60 13.42
C LEU A 95 -4.19 -1.48 13.02
N ARG A 96 -4.03 -0.98 11.79
CA ARG A 96 -4.88 0.08 11.25
C ARG A 96 -6.18 -0.49 10.67
N SER A 97 -6.10 -1.64 10.01
CA SER A 97 -7.26 -2.31 9.45
C SER A 97 -8.15 -2.89 10.53
N HIS A 98 -9.46 -2.76 10.35
CA HIS A 98 -10.41 -3.59 11.09
C HIS A 98 -10.34 -5.03 10.57
N LEU A 99 -10.18 -5.99 11.47
CA LEU A 99 -10.00 -7.39 11.12
C LEU A 99 -11.36 -8.05 10.94
N ASN A 100 -11.84 -8.13 9.71
CA ASN A 100 -13.10 -8.80 9.40
C ASN A 100 -12.86 -10.24 8.96
N GLN A 101 -13.77 -11.14 9.33
CA GLN A 101 -13.80 -12.50 8.80
C GLN A 101 -13.85 -12.47 7.27
N CYS A 102 -13.08 -13.37 6.65
CA CYS A 102 -12.85 -13.45 5.20
C CYS A 102 -12.12 -12.24 4.60
N GLY A 103 -11.61 -11.33 5.42
CA GLY A 103 -10.71 -10.29 4.95
C GLY A 103 -9.39 -10.89 4.46
N GLU A 104 -8.92 -10.42 3.31
CA GLU A 104 -7.71 -10.93 2.64
C GLU A 104 -6.55 -9.94 2.67
N CYS A 105 -6.73 -8.76 3.25
CA CYS A 105 -5.66 -7.78 3.38
C CYS A 105 -5.72 -7.02 4.70
N VAL A 106 -4.54 -6.66 5.19
CA VAL A 106 -4.32 -6.03 6.49
C VAL A 106 -3.28 -4.93 6.35
N TRP A 107 -3.53 -3.79 6.98
CA TRP A 107 -2.63 -2.66 7.10
C TRP A 107 -2.11 -2.57 8.54
N LEU A 108 -0.78 -2.60 8.67
CA LEU A 108 -0.05 -2.29 9.89
C LEU A 108 0.63 -0.93 9.80
N GLU A 109 0.63 -0.18 10.90
CA GLU A 109 1.21 1.16 11.00
C GLU A 109 2.05 1.32 12.29
N GLY A 110 2.75 2.45 12.42
CA GLY A 110 3.63 2.71 13.57
C GLY A 110 4.91 1.88 13.56
N LEU A 111 5.31 1.38 12.39
CA LEU A 111 6.47 0.54 12.19
C LEU A 111 7.73 1.38 12.04
N VAL A 112 8.89 0.82 12.37
CA VAL A 112 10.18 1.40 12.01
C VAL A 112 10.37 1.25 10.49
N PRO A 113 10.69 2.32 9.73
CA PRO A 113 10.99 2.17 8.30
C PRO A 113 12.17 1.22 8.07
N GLY A 114 12.01 0.27 7.16
CA GLY A 114 12.93 -0.84 6.91
C GLY A 114 12.76 -2.06 7.80
N ALA A 115 11.86 -2.03 8.78
CA ALA A 115 11.63 -3.20 9.63
C ALA A 115 11.00 -4.35 8.85
N LYS A 116 11.44 -5.57 9.14
CA LYS A 116 10.72 -6.79 8.76
C LYS A 116 9.54 -6.96 9.69
N VAL A 117 8.41 -7.39 9.14
CA VAL A 117 7.15 -7.47 9.89
C VAL A 117 6.54 -8.84 9.69
N GLU A 118 6.08 -9.44 10.77
CA GLU A 118 5.41 -10.74 10.78
C GLU A 118 4.02 -10.60 11.39
N LEU A 119 3.04 -11.20 10.72
CA LEU A 119 1.69 -11.41 11.23
C LEU A 119 1.50 -12.90 11.50
N ARG A 120 0.98 -13.25 12.67
CA ARG A 120 0.84 -14.63 13.14
C ARG A 120 -0.59 -14.92 13.60
N ASP A 121 -0.98 -16.20 13.52
CA ASP A 121 -2.13 -16.79 14.20
C ASP A 121 -1.60 -17.74 15.29
N GLY A 122 -1.71 -17.32 16.56
CA GLY A 122 -1.04 -17.97 17.67
C GLY A 122 0.48 -18.03 17.45
N GLY A 123 1.01 -19.23 17.21
CA GLY A 123 2.43 -19.46 16.92
C GLY A 123 2.80 -19.52 15.43
N THR A 124 1.81 -19.51 14.53
CA THR A 124 2.04 -19.75 13.09
C THR A 124 2.11 -18.44 12.33
N THR A 125 3.15 -18.23 11.53
CA THR A 125 3.23 -17.04 10.67
C THR A 125 2.29 -17.16 9.47
N ILE A 126 1.40 -16.18 9.33
CA ILE A 126 0.41 -16.11 8.24
C ILE A 126 0.78 -15.08 7.17
N ALA A 127 1.61 -14.08 7.50
CA ALA A 127 2.17 -13.15 6.53
C ALA A 127 3.51 -12.57 6.98
N THR A 128 4.35 -12.21 6.01
CA THR A 128 5.61 -11.49 6.24
C THR A 128 5.75 -10.34 5.25
N GLY A 129 6.48 -9.30 5.63
CA GLY A 129 6.59 -8.07 4.83
C GLY A 129 7.66 -7.13 5.38
N GLU A 130 7.74 -5.96 4.76
CA GLU A 130 8.67 -4.90 5.14
C GLU A 130 7.91 -3.58 5.26
N SER A 131 8.29 -2.77 6.25
CA SER A 131 7.79 -1.41 6.40
C SER A 131 8.61 -0.47 5.53
N TYR A 132 8.03 0.24 4.57
CA TYR A 132 8.81 1.16 3.71
C TYR A 132 8.81 2.59 4.25
N ASP A 133 7.68 3.04 4.75
CA ASP A 133 7.40 4.41 5.19
C ASP A 133 6.68 4.41 6.56
N GLY A 134 6.97 3.41 7.39
CA GLY A 134 6.29 3.20 8.67
C GLY A 134 4.96 2.43 8.55
N ASN A 135 4.63 1.95 7.35
CA ASN A 135 3.47 1.10 7.07
C ASN A 135 3.91 -0.22 6.42
N ALA A 136 3.19 -1.29 6.75
CA ALA A 136 3.29 -2.58 6.05
C ALA A 136 1.88 -3.08 5.72
N ARG A 137 1.67 -3.42 4.45
CA ARG A 137 0.37 -3.89 3.95
C ARG A 137 0.53 -5.30 3.41
N PHE A 138 -0.38 -6.19 3.79
CA PHE A 138 -0.31 -7.60 3.47
C PHE A 138 -1.52 -8.01 2.64
N HIS A 139 -1.28 -8.83 1.62
CA HIS A 139 -2.31 -9.70 1.07
C HIS A 139 -2.08 -11.10 1.64
N LEU A 140 -3.08 -11.62 2.33
CA LEU A 140 -3.01 -12.90 3.04
C LEU A 140 -3.25 -14.04 2.06
N SER A 141 -2.44 -15.09 2.12
CA SER A 141 -2.64 -16.29 1.31
C SER A 141 -3.88 -17.10 1.72
N THR A 142 -4.31 -16.93 2.98
CA THR A 142 -5.54 -17.50 3.54
C THR A 142 -6.34 -16.36 4.19
N PRO A 143 -7.63 -16.19 3.85
CA PRO A 143 -8.47 -15.15 4.46
C PRO A 143 -8.62 -15.33 5.97
N LEU A 144 -8.86 -14.24 6.68
CA LEU A 144 -9.06 -14.26 8.12
C LEU A 144 -10.27 -15.11 8.54
N ALA A 145 -10.12 -15.82 9.65
CA ALA A 145 -11.15 -16.63 10.26
C ALA A 145 -11.50 -16.12 11.67
N ALA A 146 -12.78 -16.18 12.00
CA ALA A 146 -13.28 -16.05 13.36
C ALA A 146 -12.51 -17.01 14.29
N GLY A 147 -12.07 -16.48 15.44
CA GLY A 147 -11.30 -17.22 16.44
C GLY A 147 -9.79 -17.26 16.21
N MET A 148 -9.27 -16.68 15.13
CA MET A 148 -7.82 -16.51 14.97
C MET A 148 -7.26 -15.60 16.07
N ASP A 149 -6.10 -15.99 16.59
CA ASP A 149 -5.34 -15.27 17.63
C ASP A 149 -4.27 -14.44 16.93
N ILE A 150 -4.68 -13.29 16.38
CA ILE A 150 -3.81 -12.47 15.52
C ILE A 150 -2.75 -11.77 16.35
N LYS A 151 -1.47 -11.97 16.00
CA LYS A 151 -0.33 -11.30 16.63
C LYS A 151 0.54 -10.63 15.59
N ALA A 152 1.14 -9.50 15.95
CA ALA A 152 2.08 -8.81 15.08
C ALA A 152 3.39 -8.50 15.80
N GLN A 153 4.50 -8.62 15.07
CA GLN A 153 5.83 -8.23 15.55
C GLN A 153 6.62 -7.61 14.41
N GLN A 154 7.47 -6.65 14.75
CA GLN A 154 8.46 -6.10 13.83
C GLN A 154 9.88 -6.39 14.33
N ASP A 155 10.82 -6.54 13.41
CA ASP A 155 12.25 -6.59 13.65
C ASP A 155 12.92 -5.46 12.85
N ALA A 156 13.53 -4.51 13.56
CA ALA A 156 14.23 -3.40 12.95
C ALA A 156 15.74 -3.59 13.11
N CYS A 157 16.44 -3.80 12.00
CA CYS A 157 17.90 -4.01 11.98
C CYS A 157 18.35 -5.12 12.97
N GLY A 158 17.68 -6.27 13.00
CA GLY A 158 18.02 -7.40 13.89
C GLY A 158 17.61 -7.21 15.35
N THR A 159 16.82 -6.18 15.67
CA THR A 159 16.23 -6.00 16.99
C THR A 159 14.73 -6.23 16.91
N ALA A 160 14.30 -7.35 17.49
CA ALA A 160 12.89 -7.67 17.64
C ALA A 160 12.22 -6.66 18.58
N GLY A 161 11.09 -6.12 18.12
CA GLY A 161 10.18 -5.32 18.93
C GLY A 161 9.24 -6.18 19.75
N VAL A 162 8.33 -5.49 20.45
CA VAL A 162 7.30 -6.12 21.27
C VAL A 162 6.33 -6.89 20.37
N LEU A 163 6.06 -8.16 20.70
CA LEU A 163 4.95 -8.92 20.13
C LEU A 163 3.64 -8.38 20.72
N ILE A 164 2.72 -7.97 19.86
CA ILE A 164 1.41 -7.47 20.28
C ILE A 164 0.31 -8.45 19.90
N GLU A 165 -0.71 -8.51 20.75
CA GLU A 165 -1.98 -9.16 20.46
C GLU A 165 -2.87 -8.18 19.67
N GLY A 166 -3.43 -8.65 18.57
CA GLY A 166 -4.38 -7.90 17.75
C GLY A 166 -5.80 -7.94 18.31
N PRO A 167 -6.70 -7.10 17.79
CA PRO A 167 -8.12 -7.22 18.10
C PRO A 167 -8.68 -8.57 17.58
N PRO A 168 -9.78 -9.06 18.17
CA PRO A 168 -10.44 -10.25 17.66
C PRO A 168 -10.95 -10.04 16.22
N VAL A 169 -10.99 -11.11 15.44
CA VAL A 169 -11.58 -11.09 14.10
C VAL A 169 -13.10 -11.02 14.19
N ASP A 170 -13.66 -10.01 13.54
CA ASP A 170 -15.07 -9.67 13.59
C ASP A 170 -15.91 -10.57 12.68
N ILE A 171 -17.00 -11.13 13.22
CA ILE A 171 -17.90 -12.03 12.50
C ILE A 171 -18.96 -11.21 11.77
N LEU A 172 -18.80 -11.07 10.44
CA LEU A 172 -19.73 -10.26 9.63
C LEU A 172 -20.92 -11.04 9.10
N VAL A 173 -20.76 -12.34 8.79
CA VAL A 173 -21.85 -13.17 8.21
C VAL A 173 -23.07 -13.29 9.12
N GLU A 174 -22.89 -13.17 10.43
CA GLU A 174 -23.99 -13.17 11.40
C GLU A 174 -24.66 -11.79 11.51
N LYS A 175 -23.92 -10.72 11.23
CA LYS A 175 -24.38 -9.33 11.35
C LYS A 175 -25.01 -8.80 10.06
N LEU A 176 -24.54 -9.26 8.90
CA LEU A 176 -24.85 -8.69 7.59
C LEU A 176 -25.36 -9.75 6.62
N GLN A 177 -26.50 -9.46 5.99
CA GLN A 177 -27.04 -10.26 4.89
C GLN A 177 -26.36 -9.94 3.55
N SER A 178 -25.85 -8.71 3.39
CA SER A 178 -25.11 -8.25 2.20
C SER A 178 -24.09 -7.17 2.62
N LEU A 179 -23.07 -6.96 1.79
CA LEU A 179 -22.09 -5.90 2.02
C LEU A 179 -22.67 -4.53 1.64
N PRO A 180 -22.23 -3.44 2.28
CA PRO A 180 -22.60 -2.09 1.87
C PRO A 180 -22.26 -1.86 0.39
N THR A 181 -23.09 -1.10 -0.32
CA THR A 181 -22.81 -0.74 -1.72
C THR A 181 -21.62 0.23 -1.76
N PRO A 182 -20.55 -0.06 -2.54
CA PRO A 182 -19.44 0.85 -2.72
C PRO A 182 -19.87 2.21 -3.29
N VAL A 183 -19.02 3.22 -3.08
CA VAL A 183 -19.19 4.54 -3.68
C VAL A 183 -17.97 4.85 -4.52
N VAL A 184 -18.14 5.05 -5.82
CA VAL A 184 -17.10 5.57 -6.70
C VAL A 184 -17.11 7.10 -6.61
N ASN A 185 -15.99 7.69 -6.20
CA ASN A 185 -15.92 9.13 -5.99
C ASN A 185 -15.83 9.85 -7.34
N ALA A 186 -16.77 10.78 -7.58
CA ALA A 186 -16.84 11.64 -8.76
C ALA A 186 -16.39 13.08 -8.42
N PRO A 187 -16.07 13.94 -9.41
CA PRO A 187 -16.06 13.66 -10.86
C PRO A 187 -14.89 12.76 -11.29
N LEU A 188 -15.09 12.00 -12.36
CA LEU A 188 -13.98 11.33 -13.05
C LEU A 188 -13.56 12.18 -14.27
N HIS A 189 -12.30 12.03 -14.66
CA HIS A 189 -11.73 12.79 -15.77
C HIS A 189 -11.07 11.86 -16.79
N GLU A 190 -11.08 12.28 -18.06
CA GLU A 190 -10.32 11.59 -19.10
C GLU A 190 -8.83 11.52 -18.74
N CYS A 191 -8.18 10.44 -19.16
CA CYS A 191 -6.78 10.13 -18.87
C CYS A 191 -6.46 9.93 -17.38
N GLU A 192 -7.44 9.90 -16.49
CA GLU A 192 -7.22 9.48 -15.10
C GLU A 192 -6.68 8.06 -15.04
N ARG A 193 -5.69 7.88 -14.15
CA ARG A 193 -5.03 6.60 -13.90
C ARG A 193 -5.33 6.04 -12.52
N ARG A 194 -6.22 6.69 -11.77
CA ARG A 194 -6.65 6.22 -10.46
C ARG A 194 -8.10 6.60 -10.22
N VAL A 195 -8.83 5.75 -9.53
CA VAL A 195 -10.20 5.99 -9.08
C VAL A 195 -10.27 5.74 -7.59
N THR A 196 -10.84 6.68 -6.83
CA THR A 196 -11.06 6.52 -5.39
C THR A 196 -12.42 5.88 -5.15
N ILE A 197 -12.44 4.84 -4.34
CA ILE A 197 -13.64 4.07 -4.00
C ILE A 197 -13.75 4.06 -2.47
N SER A 198 -14.94 4.30 -1.97
CA SER A 198 -15.24 4.36 -0.53
C SER A 198 -16.43 3.47 -0.16
N ASN A 199 -16.74 3.44 1.15
CA ASN A 199 -17.77 2.58 1.75
C ASN A 199 -17.44 1.08 1.62
N ILE A 200 -16.16 0.75 1.76
CA ILE A 200 -15.65 -0.61 1.64
C ILE A 200 -15.49 -1.25 3.03
N VAL A 201 -15.79 -2.54 3.12
CA VAL A 201 -15.47 -3.35 4.30
C VAL A 201 -14.00 -3.73 4.23
N HIS A 202 -13.25 -3.45 5.29
CA HIS A 202 -11.82 -3.76 5.34
C HIS A 202 -11.59 -5.26 5.09
N GLY A 203 -10.62 -5.57 4.23
CA GLY A 203 -10.27 -6.90 3.77
C GLY A 203 -11.09 -7.39 2.57
N ALA A 204 -12.07 -6.62 2.08
CA ALA A 204 -12.86 -7.00 0.91
C ALA A 204 -12.07 -6.84 -0.40
N THR A 205 -12.33 -7.74 -1.34
CA THR A 205 -11.90 -7.56 -2.73
C THR A 205 -12.89 -6.65 -3.43
N VAL A 206 -12.39 -5.54 -3.95
CA VAL A 206 -13.15 -4.57 -4.73
C VAL A 206 -12.89 -4.79 -6.20
N THR A 207 -13.95 -5.00 -6.97
CA THR A 207 -13.91 -5.10 -8.43
C THR A 207 -14.44 -3.80 -9.02
N LEU A 208 -13.58 -3.11 -9.78
CA LEU A 208 -13.94 -1.98 -10.63
C LEU A 208 -14.55 -2.50 -11.94
N LEU A 209 -15.80 -2.13 -12.18
CA LEU A 209 -16.57 -2.48 -13.37
C LEU A 209 -16.48 -1.33 -14.36
N ARG A 210 -15.84 -1.58 -15.50
CA ARG A 210 -15.53 -0.57 -16.52
C ARG A 210 -16.35 -0.82 -17.78
N SER A 211 -16.95 0.23 -18.34
CA SER A 211 -17.63 0.13 -19.64
C SER A 211 -16.67 0.16 -20.82
N ALA A 212 -15.48 0.77 -20.67
CA ALA A 212 -14.51 0.98 -21.74
C ALA A 212 -13.08 0.55 -21.36
N GLY A 213 -12.95 -0.59 -20.67
CA GLY A 213 -11.66 -1.18 -20.31
C GLY A 213 -11.82 -2.54 -19.63
N PRO A 214 -10.72 -3.23 -19.31
CA PRO A 214 -10.79 -4.44 -18.51
C PRO A 214 -11.20 -4.10 -17.09
N ASN A 215 -12.09 -4.92 -16.51
CA ASN A 215 -12.35 -4.87 -15.07
C ASN A 215 -11.06 -5.10 -14.30
N GLN A 216 -10.95 -4.46 -13.14
CA GLN A 216 -9.79 -4.57 -12.28
C GLN A 216 -10.22 -4.91 -10.87
N ALA A 217 -9.42 -5.68 -10.15
CA ALA A 217 -9.71 -6.05 -8.78
C ALA A 217 -8.52 -5.74 -7.87
N ALA A 218 -8.79 -5.30 -6.65
CA ALA A 218 -7.79 -5.12 -5.61
C ALA A 218 -8.41 -5.37 -4.23
N CYS A 219 -7.60 -5.82 -3.28
CA CYS A 219 -8.04 -5.92 -1.89
C CYS A 219 -7.91 -4.57 -1.19
N PHE A 220 -8.95 -4.17 -0.46
CA PHE A 220 -9.01 -2.93 0.29
C PHE A 220 -8.87 -3.20 1.78
N ASP A 221 -7.74 -2.82 2.35
CA ASP A 221 -7.48 -2.97 3.79
C ASP A 221 -7.99 -1.76 4.63
N LEU A 222 -8.59 -0.77 3.96
CA LEU A 222 -9.31 0.37 4.53
C LEU A 222 -10.66 0.55 3.83
N ASP A 223 -11.52 1.36 4.43
CA ASP A 223 -12.87 1.68 3.95
C ASP A 223 -12.89 2.62 2.73
N SER A 224 -11.78 3.30 2.46
CA SER A 224 -11.61 4.21 1.33
C SER A 224 -10.18 4.18 0.81
N LEU A 225 -10.00 3.76 -0.44
CA LEU A 225 -8.70 3.72 -1.12
C LEU A 225 -8.86 4.04 -2.60
N TRP A 226 -7.74 4.30 -3.26
CA TRP A 226 -7.69 4.41 -4.71
C TRP A 226 -7.21 3.09 -5.32
N MET A 227 -7.74 2.78 -6.51
CA MET A 227 -7.22 1.74 -7.39
C MET A 227 -6.60 2.41 -8.61
N GLY A 228 -5.46 1.89 -9.06
CA GLY A 228 -4.95 2.24 -10.38
C GLY A 228 -5.95 1.82 -11.46
N VAL A 229 -5.97 2.51 -12.60
CA VAL A 229 -6.68 2.07 -13.80
C VAL A 229 -5.72 2.06 -14.99
N ASN A 230 -5.76 0.97 -15.75
CA ASN A 230 -4.89 0.72 -16.89
C ASN A 230 -5.65 -0.11 -17.95
N PRO A 231 -5.85 0.39 -19.18
CA PRO A 231 -5.48 1.73 -19.68
C PRO A 231 -6.18 2.87 -18.91
N PRO A 232 -5.68 4.12 -19.03
CA PRO A 232 -6.32 5.29 -18.43
C PRO A 232 -7.80 5.42 -18.84
N LEU A 233 -8.58 6.17 -18.05
CA LEU A 233 -9.98 6.40 -18.37
C LEU A 233 -10.14 7.12 -19.71
N VAL A 234 -11.16 6.74 -20.48
CA VAL A 234 -11.52 7.41 -21.74
C VAL A 234 -12.77 8.27 -21.58
N LEU A 235 -12.90 9.29 -22.41
CA LEU A 235 -14.05 10.20 -22.35
C LEU A 235 -15.38 9.44 -22.51
N GLY A 236 -16.31 9.66 -21.58
CA GLY A 236 -17.63 9.01 -21.57
C GLY A 236 -17.63 7.58 -21.02
N GLU A 237 -16.49 7.10 -20.49
CA GLU A 237 -16.43 5.83 -19.77
C GLU A 237 -17.23 5.90 -18.47
N THR A 238 -18.16 4.97 -18.28
CA THR A 238 -18.81 4.72 -16.99
C THR A 238 -18.00 3.76 -16.14
N ILE A 239 -17.92 4.07 -14.85
CA ILE A 239 -17.25 3.28 -13.81
C ILE A 239 -18.25 2.96 -12.70
N SER A 240 -18.30 1.69 -12.31
CA SER A 240 -18.99 1.19 -11.13
C SER A 240 -18.02 0.35 -10.29
N ALA A 241 -18.42 -0.01 -9.07
CA ALA A 241 -17.64 -0.86 -8.18
C ALA A 241 -18.53 -1.84 -7.44
N ARG A 242 -17.99 -3.03 -7.19
CA ARG A 242 -18.59 -4.08 -6.35
C ARG A 242 -17.55 -4.51 -5.32
N GLN A 243 -17.98 -4.88 -4.12
CA GLN A 243 -17.10 -5.49 -3.12
C GLN A 243 -17.58 -6.88 -2.72
N GLU A 244 -16.63 -7.74 -2.42
CA GLU A 244 -16.83 -9.14 -2.08
C GLU A 244 -15.93 -9.58 -0.92
N LEU A 245 -16.52 -10.30 0.03
CA LEU A 245 -15.80 -11.12 1.00
C LEU A 245 -15.94 -12.58 0.55
N LEU A 246 -14.87 -13.08 -0.05
CA LEU A 246 -14.82 -14.38 -0.72
C LEU A 246 -14.70 -15.54 0.30
N GLY A 247 -14.50 -16.75 -0.23
CA GLY A 247 -14.32 -17.94 0.58
C GLY A 247 -15.60 -18.35 1.31
N ARG A 248 -15.52 -18.46 2.65
CA ARG A 248 -16.63 -18.96 3.48
C ARG A 248 -17.75 -17.96 3.71
N CYS A 249 -17.47 -16.67 3.55
CA CYS A 249 -18.47 -15.63 3.80
C CYS A 249 -19.47 -15.52 2.66
N LYS A 250 -18.99 -15.60 1.41
CA LYS A 250 -19.81 -15.46 0.20
C LYS A 250 -20.71 -14.23 0.25
N LEU A 251 -20.20 -13.13 0.82
CA LEU A 251 -20.91 -11.88 0.92
C LEU A 251 -20.49 -10.98 -0.23
N THR A 252 -21.49 -10.40 -0.89
CA THR A 252 -21.31 -9.53 -2.04
C THR A 252 -22.21 -8.31 -1.86
N SER A 253 -21.76 -7.14 -2.32
CA SER A 253 -22.58 -5.94 -2.37
C SER A 253 -23.43 -5.90 -3.66
N ALA A 254 -24.40 -4.99 -3.70
CA ALA A 254 -24.90 -4.52 -5.00
C ALA A 254 -23.78 -3.77 -5.76
N ASP A 255 -23.95 -3.61 -7.08
CA ASP A 255 -23.10 -2.73 -7.87
C ASP A 255 -23.38 -1.27 -7.50
N ALA A 256 -22.31 -0.49 -7.36
CA ALA A 256 -22.43 0.96 -7.21
C ALA A 256 -23.13 1.56 -8.43
N THR A 257 -23.86 2.65 -8.24
CA THR A 257 -24.39 3.43 -9.36
C THR A 257 -23.24 3.84 -10.28
N PRO A 258 -23.30 3.55 -11.59
CA PRO A 258 -22.25 3.95 -12.51
C PRO A 258 -22.10 5.48 -12.56
N VAL A 259 -20.85 5.95 -12.53
CA VAL A 259 -20.48 7.37 -12.65
C VAL A 259 -19.60 7.59 -13.88
N MET A 260 -19.57 8.82 -14.40
CA MET A 260 -18.74 9.26 -15.54
C MET A 260 -17.83 10.41 -15.14
#